data_AF-A0A2C6A6H6-F1
#
_entry.id   AF-A0A2C6A6H6-F1
#
_cell.length_a   1.000
_cell.length_b   1.000
_cell.length_c   1.000
_cell.angle_alpha   90.00
_cell.angle_beta   90.00
_cell.angle_gamma   90.00
#
_symmetry.space_group_name_H-M   'P 1'
#
loop_
_entity.id
_entity.type
_entity.pdbx_description
1 polymer ?
#
loop_
_entity_poly.entity_id
_entity_poly.type
_entity_poly.pdbx_seq_one_letter_code
_entity_poly.pdbx_strand_id
1 'polypeptide(L)'
;MPGSKTQSPLRERLDRVSQKYETLIVLVSESSPSGEFAGELTASGTAAFAEFACFAASLEADVTTYLVSGADQTLSAWILALLCRYNAHAAAFKRSVSLEESAWELFLRRAGLNVFAAQVLSKALVEEFGDEGLAQFLAMPTQQKLSKYQQLVGGRRVLRKCCQSLDGEDGPGLGKTHAQTT
;
A
#
# COMPACT_ATOMS: atom_id res chain seq x y z
N MET A 1 -2.42 14.72 -31.73
CA MET A 1 -1.78 15.41 -30.58
C MET A 1 -2.79 16.39 -30.00
N PRO A 2 -3.01 16.54 -28.68
CA PRO A 2 -2.59 15.74 -27.51
C PRO A 2 -3.78 15.28 -26.63
N GLY A 3 -3.62 14.17 -25.90
CA GLY A 3 -4.60 13.61 -24.95
C GLY A 3 -3.99 13.36 -23.57
N SER A 4 -3.04 14.20 -23.15
CA SER A 4 -2.43 14.11 -21.82
C SER A 4 -3.45 14.51 -20.75
N LYS A 5 -4.28 13.55 -20.33
CA LYS A 5 -4.97 13.64 -19.04
C LYS A 5 -3.92 13.42 -17.96
N THR A 6 -3.14 14.46 -17.66
CA THR A 6 -2.31 14.49 -16.46
C THR A 6 -3.25 14.18 -15.30
N GLN A 7 -3.00 13.07 -14.61
CA GLN A 7 -3.87 12.66 -13.51
C GLN A 7 -3.82 13.75 -12.44
N SER A 8 -4.90 13.92 -11.67
CA SER A 8 -4.84 14.86 -10.55
C SER A 8 -3.77 14.39 -9.55
N PRO A 9 -3.09 15.30 -8.84
CA PRO A 9 -2.06 14.92 -7.85
C PRO A 9 -2.56 13.91 -6.81
N LEU A 10 -3.87 13.95 -6.50
CA LEU A 10 -4.52 13.01 -5.61
C LEU A 10 -4.65 11.60 -6.23
N ARG A 11 -4.99 11.50 -7.52
CA ARG A 11 -5.07 10.22 -8.25
C ARG A 11 -3.68 9.58 -8.38
N GLU A 12 -2.65 10.38 -8.69
CA GLU A 12 -1.25 9.90 -8.75
C GLU A 12 -0.77 9.40 -7.39
N ARG A 13 -1.11 10.13 -6.31
CA ARG A 13 -0.78 9.71 -4.96
C ARG A 13 -1.51 8.42 -4.58
N LEU A 14 -2.80 8.30 -4.92
CA LEU A 14 -3.58 7.11 -4.63
C LEU A 14 -3.03 5.89 -5.37
N ASP A 15 -2.70 6.04 -6.66
CA ASP A 15 -2.07 4.97 -7.44
C ASP A 15 -0.75 4.53 -6.79
N ARG A 16 0.17 5.47 -6.50
CA ARG A 16 1.45 5.17 -5.85
C ARG A 16 1.29 4.47 -4.50
N VAL A 17 0.33 4.89 -3.68
CA VAL A 17 0.06 4.27 -2.39
C VAL A 17 -0.56 2.89 -2.58
N SER A 18 -1.44 2.71 -3.55
CA SER A 18 -2.07 1.42 -3.87
C SER A 18 -1.07 0.34 -4.24
N GLN A 19 0.11 0.70 -4.76
CA GLN A 19 1.16 -0.28 -5.05
C GLN A 19 1.73 -0.95 -3.79
N LYS A 20 1.62 -0.32 -2.60
CA LYS A 20 2.30 -0.74 -1.36
C LYS A 20 1.39 -1.39 -0.31
N TYR A 21 0.08 -1.41 -0.54
CA TYR A 21 -0.91 -1.91 0.41
C TYR A 21 -1.87 -2.86 -0.29
N GLU A 22 -2.25 -3.96 0.35
CA GLU A 22 -3.24 -4.87 -0.22
C GLU A 22 -4.63 -4.24 -0.25
N THR A 23 -5.00 -3.60 0.87
CA THR A 23 -6.27 -2.91 1.06
C THR A 23 -5.99 -1.46 1.44
N LEU A 24 -6.71 -0.53 0.81
CA LEU A 24 -6.69 0.89 1.13
C LEU A 24 -8.10 1.39 1.42
N ILE A 25 -8.23 2.18 2.48
CA ILE A 25 -9.48 2.83 2.83
C ILE A 25 -9.29 4.33 2.66
N VAL A 26 -10.08 4.93 1.78
CA VAL A 26 -10.05 6.36 1.50
C VAL A 26 -11.31 6.98 2.10
N LEU A 27 -11.12 7.86 3.06
CA LEU A 27 -12.20 8.68 3.61
C LEU A 27 -12.22 10.02 2.87
N VAL A 28 -13.35 10.32 2.25
CA VAL A 28 -13.63 11.61 1.63
C VAL A 28 -14.55 12.36 2.58
N SER A 29 -14.03 13.36 3.28
CA SER A 29 -14.84 14.19 4.17
C SER A 29 -15.36 15.41 3.44
N GLU A 30 -16.60 15.78 3.75
CA GLU A 30 -17.12 17.11 3.43
C GLU A 30 -16.74 18.05 4.58
N SER A 31 -16.06 19.16 4.30
CA SER A 31 -15.87 20.20 5.33
C SER A 31 -17.19 20.95 5.52
N SER A 32 -18.08 20.44 6.36
CA SER A 32 -19.37 21.08 6.65
C SER A 32 -19.17 22.27 7.59
N PRO A 33 -19.42 23.51 7.15
CA PRO A 33 -19.40 24.67 8.05
C PRO A 33 -20.55 24.64 9.07
N SER A 34 -21.54 23.79 8.85
CA SER A 34 -22.74 23.64 9.67
C SER A 34 -22.58 22.69 10.87
N GLY A 35 -21.40 22.09 11.07
CA GLY A 35 -21.11 21.13 12.15
C GLY A 35 -21.31 19.66 11.76
N GLU A 36 -21.53 18.78 12.73
CA GLU A 36 -21.61 17.30 12.58
C GLU A 36 -22.84 16.77 11.84
N PHE A 37 -23.54 17.62 11.09
CA PHE A 37 -24.71 17.22 10.32
C PHE A 37 -24.29 16.75 8.92
N ALA A 38 -25.07 15.82 8.38
CA ALA A 38 -24.91 15.43 6.99
C ALA A 38 -25.29 16.61 6.08
N GLY A 39 -24.29 17.14 5.36
CA GLY A 39 -24.55 18.07 4.26
C GLY A 39 -25.21 17.34 3.10
N GLU A 40 -26.08 18.02 2.37
CA GLU A 40 -26.50 17.52 1.07
C GLU A 40 -25.39 17.78 0.05
N LEU A 41 -24.83 16.69 -0.49
CA LEU A 41 -23.86 16.79 -1.56
C LEU A 41 -24.56 17.31 -2.82
N THR A 42 -24.01 18.38 -3.40
CA THR A 42 -24.51 18.91 -4.67
C THR A 42 -24.41 17.85 -5.78
N ALA A 43 -25.27 17.92 -6.81
CA ALA A 43 -25.20 17.00 -7.94
C ALA A 43 -23.81 16.94 -8.60
N SER A 44 -23.09 18.07 -8.64
CA SER A 44 -21.70 18.12 -9.10
C SER A 44 -20.74 17.39 -8.16
N GLY A 45 -20.94 17.50 -6.84
CA GLY A 45 -20.15 16.78 -5.84
C GLY A 45 -20.38 15.27 -5.92
N THR A 46 -21.63 14.84 -6.10
CA THR A 46 -21.99 13.43 -6.27
C THR A 46 -21.34 12.84 -7.52
N ALA A 47 -21.39 13.56 -8.64
CA ALA A 47 -20.74 13.14 -9.88
C ALA A 47 -19.20 13.04 -9.72
N ALA A 48 -18.58 14.04 -9.07
CA ALA A 48 -17.14 14.04 -8.82
C ALA A 48 -16.71 12.89 -7.89
N PHE A 49 -17.47 12.62 -6.83
CA PHE A 49 -17.23 11.50 -5.92
C PHE A 49 -17.39 10.16 -6.65
N ALA A 50 -18.43 9.99 -7.46
CA ALA A 50 -18.64 8.77 -8.24
C ALA A 50 -17.49 8.52 -9.22
N GLU A 51 -17.03 9.56 -9.95
CA GLU A 51 -15.86 9.43 -10.83
C GLU A 51 -14.60 9.03 -10.06
N PHE A 52 -14.40 9.61 -8.87
CA PHE A 52 -13.29 9.26 -8.00
C PHE A 52 -13.37 7.82 -7.49
N ALA A 53 -14.55 7.37 -7.05
CA ALA A 53 -14.77 6.00 -6.59
C ALA A 53 -14.54 4.98 -7.72
N CYS A 54 -15.00 5.27 -8.94
CA CYS A 54 -14.71 4.46 -10.12
C CYS A 54 -13.21 4.38 -10.41
N PHE A 55 -12.49 5.50 -10.31
CA PHE A 55 -11.04 5.51 -10.46
C PHE A 55 -10.37 4.64 -9.38
N ALA A 56 -10.74 4.81 -8.11
CA ALA A 56 -10.18 4.04 -7.00
C ALA A 56 -10.40 2.53 -7.18
N ALA A 57 -11.60 2.13 -7.61
CA ALA A 57 -11.95 0.73 -7.89
C ALA A 57 -11.21 0.14 -9.11
N SER A 58 -10.66 0.98 -10.00
CA SER A 58 -9.87 0.52 -11.14
C SER A 58 -8.40 0.18 -10.80
N LEU A 59 -7.95 0.53 -9.60
CA LEU A 59 -6.60 0.22 -9.13
C LEU A 59 -6.47 -1.27 -8.79
N GLU A 60 -5.24 -1.80 -8.87
CA GLU A 60 -4.98 -3.21 -8.57
C GLU A 60 -5.11 -3.58 -7.08
N ALA A 61 -5.10 -2.59 -6.18
CA ALA A 61 -5.32 -2.81 -4.76
C ALA A 61 -6.82 -2.86 -4.45
N ASP A 62 -7.19 -3.50 -3.34
CA ASP A 62 -8.55 -3.42 -2.82
C ASP A 62 -8.80 -2.04 -2.19
N VAL A 63 -9.27 -1.09 -3.00
CA VAL A 63 -9.51 0.29 -2.54
C VAL A 63 -10.99 0.49 -2.25
N THR A 64 -11.31 0.80 -1.00
CA THR A 64 -12.67 1.17 -0.57
C THR A 64 -12.74 2.66 -0.27
N THR A 65 -13.68 3.36 -0.91
CA THR A 65 -13.91 4.80 -0.69
C THR A 65 -15.18 5.02 0.12
N TYR A 66 -15.10 5.77 1.21
CA TYR A 66 -16.25 6.20 2.01
C TYR A 66 -16.41 7.71 1.93
N LEU A 67 -17.62 8.17 1.62
CA LEU A 67 -18.02 9.55 1.84
C LEU A 67 -18.42 9.68 3.31
N VAL A 68 -17.74 10.57 4.04
CA VAL A 68 -17.98 10.84 5.45
C VAL A 68 -18.60 12.23 5.55
N SER A 69 -19.90 12.27 5.77
CA SER A 69 -20.63 13.52 6.04
C SER A 69 -20.49 13.91 7.51
N GLY A 70 -20.43 15.20 7.79
CA GLY A 70 -20.17 15.75 9.13
C GLY A 70 -18.79 16.42 9.20
N ALA A 71 -18.37 16.79 10.41
CA ALA A 71 -17.11 17.50 10.62
C ALA A 71 -16.05 16.58 11.27
N ASP A 72 -15.06 17.17 11.93
CA ASP A 72 -13.89 16.45 12.42
C ASP A 72 -14.23 15.36 13.44
N GLN A 73 -15.30 15.52 14.24
CA GLN A 73 -15.68 14.52 15.23
C GLN A 73 -16.19 13.25 14.54
N THR A 74 -17.05 13.39 13.52
CA THR A 74 -17.53 12.25 12.75
C THR A 74 -16.38 11.56 12.03
N LEU A 75 -15.48 12.33 11.39
CA LEU A 75 -14.29 11.76 10.75
C LEU A 75 -13.42 10.97 11.75
N SER A 76 -13.21 11.50 12.95
CA SER A 76 -12.45 10.83 14.00
C SER A 76 -13.11 9.51 14.46
N ALA A 77 -14.43 9.49 14.60
CA ALA A 77 -15.19 8.31 14.97
C ALA A 77 -15.11 7.22 13.88
N TRP A 78 -15.16 7.61 12.60
CA TRP A 78 -14.94 6.71 11.48
C TRP A 78 -13.53 6.10 11.50
N ILE A 79 -12.50 6.91 11.73
CA ILE A 79 -11.12 6.43 11.85
C ILE A 79 -11.02 5.40 12.98
N LEU A 80 -11.56 5.70 14.16
CA LEU A 80 -11.54 4.77 15.30
C LEU A 80 -12.30 3.47 15.01
N ALA A 81 -13.49 3.57 14.41
CA ALA A 81 -14.30 2.40 14.05
C ALA A 81 -13.56 1.51 13.04
N LEU A 82 -12.90 2.10 12.05
CA LEU A 82 -12.09 1.37 11.08
C LEU A 82 -10.86 0.73 11.73
N LEU A 83 -10.15 1.45 12.60
CA LEU A 83 -9.05 0.89 13.35
C LEU A 83 -9.49 -0.31 14.16
N CYS A 84 -10.62 -0.22 14.88
CA CYS A 84 -11.18 -1.35 15.63
C CYS A 84 -11.57 -2.52 14.72
N ARG A 85 -12.20 -2.26 13.58
CA ARG A 85 -12.64 -3.29 12.62
C ARG A 85 -11.48 -4.03 11.98
N TYR A 86 -10.40 -3.33 11.65
CA TYR A 86 -9.25 -3.87 10.93
C TYR A 86 -8.04 -4.15 11.83
N ASN A 87 -8.22 -4.16 13.16
CA ASN A 87 -7.12 -4.36 14.12
C ASN A 87 -6.55 -5.79 14.16
N ALA A 88 -6.90 -6.68 13.22
CA ALA A 88 -6.53 -8.10 13.25
C ALA A 88 -5.01 -8.31 13.44
N HIS A 89 -4.18 -7.34 13.04
CA HIS A 89 -2.72 -7.36 13.12
C HIS A 89 -2.12 -6.45 14.19
N ALA A 90 -2.94 -5.83 15.07
CA ALA A 90 -2.47 -4.91 16.11
C ALA A 90 -1.51 -5.58 17.13
N ALA A 91 -1.63 -6.89 17.33
CA ALA A 91 -0.73 -7.65 18.18
C ALA A 91 0.67 -7.80 17.58
N ALA A 92 0.77 -8.06 16.26
CA ALA A 92 2.04 -8.08 15.54
C ALA A 92 2.69 -6.69 15.55
N PHE A 93 1.88 -5.63 15.34
CA PHE A 93 2.30 -4.24 15.40
C PHE A 93 2.94 -3.87 16.76
N LYS A 94 2.32 -4.24 17.89
CA LYS A 94 2.87 -3.91 19.22
C LYS A 94 4.25 -4.51 19.48
N ARG A 95 4.54 -5.70 18.94
CA ARG A 95 5.89 -6.31 19.04
C ARG A 95 6.85 -5.74 18.00
N SER A 96 6.34 -5.32 16.85
CA SER A 96 7.16 -4.96 15.70
C SER A 96 7.53 -3.48 15.58
N VAL A 97 6.83 -2.55 16.24
CA VAL A 97 7.18 -1.13 16.21
C VAL A 97 8.51 -0.90 16.94
N SER A 98 9.53 -0.54 16.18
CA SER A 98 10.78 0.06 16.68
C SER A 98 10.91 1.45 16.08
N LEU A 99 11.45 2.40 16.84
CA LEU A 99 11.82 3.73 16.33
C LEU A 99 13.14 3.68 15.55
N GLU A 100 13.96 2.67 15.79
CA GLU A 100 15.22 2.48 15.08
C GLU A 100 14.97 1.80 13.72
N GLU A 101 15.30 2.49 12.63
CA GLU A 101 15.27 1.92 11.29
C GLU A 101 16.45 0.96 11.10
N SER A 102 16.16 -0.31 10.85
CA SER A 102 17.19 -1.29 10.47
C SER A 102 17.56 -1.17 8.98
N ALA A 103 18.79 -1.56 8.62
CA ALA A 103 19.20 -1.63 7.22
C ALA A 103 18.32 -2.60 6.40
N TRP A 104 17.79 -3.65 7.03
CA TRP A 104 16.89 -4.62 6.40
C TRP A 104 15.53 -4.00 6.08
N GLU A 105 15.00 -3.16 6.97
CA GLU A 105 13.76 -2.40 6.69
C GLU A 105 13.93 -1.47 5.49
N LEU A 106 15.04 -0.72 5.43
CA LEU A 106 15.32 0.18 4.31
C LEU A 106 15.45 -0.59 3.00
N PHE A 107 16.13 -1.74 3.01
CA PHE A 107 16.26 -2.63 1.86
C PHE A 107 14.88 -3.11 1.38
N LEU A 108 14.06 -3.64 2.28
CA LEU A 108 12.72 -4.14 1.95
C LEU A 108 11.76 -3.04 1.48
N ARG A 109 11.89 -1.82 2.00
CA ARG A 109 11.12 -0.66 1.53
C ARG A 109 11.50 -0.23 0.12
N ARG A 110 12.78 -0.34 -0.25
CA ARG A 110 13.24 -0.11 -1.62
C ARG A 110 12.72 -1.18 -2.58
N ALA A 111 12.55 -2.41 -2.10
CA ALA A 111 11.89 -3.48 -2.83
C ALA A 111 10.35 -3.34 -2.91
N GLY A 112 9.76 -2.26 -2.35
CA GLY A 112 8.35 -1.94 -2.55
C GLY A 112 7.42 -2.22 -1.36
N LEU A 113 7.94 -2.75 -0.24
CA LEU A 113 7.14 -2.85 0.99
C LEU A 113 6.88 -1.48 1.61
N ASN A 114 5.73 -1.34 2.28
CA ASN A 114 5.49 -0.21 3.17
C ASN A 114 6.31 -0.38 4.48
N VAL A 115 6.40 0.69 5.28
CA VAL A 115 7.20 0.70 6.51
C VAL A 115 6.78 -0.40 7.50
N PHE A 116 5.48 -0.63 7.63
CA PHE A 116 4.94 -1.65 8.54
C PHE A 116 5.32 -3.06 8.09
N ALA A 117 5.06 -3.39 6.82
CA ALA A 117 5.40 -4.69 6.25
C ALA A 117 6.91 -4.97 6.34
N ALA A 118 7.75 -3.96 6.08
CA ALA A 118 9.19 -4.09 6.20
C ALA A 118 9.64 -4.35 7.65
N GLN A 119 9.10 -3.62 8.62
CA GLN A 119 9.41 -3.80 10.04
C GLN A 119 9.02 -5.18 10.56
N VAL A 120 7.79 -5.60 10.28
CA VAL A 120 7.29 -6.90 10.74
C VAL A 120 8.08 -8.04 10.10
N LEU A 121 8.36 -7.95 8.79
CA LEU A 121 9.14 -8.96 8.10
C LEU A 121 10.58 -9.03 8.62
N SER A 122 11.28 -7.89 8.75
CA SER A 122 12.65 -7.86 9.29
C SER A 122 12.73 -8.51 10.66
N LYS A 123 11.81 -8.17 11.57
CA LYS A 123 11.78 -8.78 12.90
C LYS A 123 11.48 -10.27 12.87
N ALA A 124 10.53 -10.71 12.06
CA ALA A 124 10.26 -12.13 11.91
C ALA A 124 11.47 -12.90 11.36
N LEU A 125 12.25 -12.30 10.46
CA LEU A 125 13.48 -12.91 9.94
C LEU A 125 14.57 -13.00 11.01
N VAL A 126 14.74 -11.96 11.84
CA VAL A 126 15.68 -11.99 12.98
C VAL A 126 15.24 -13.03 14.02
N GLU A 127 13.95 -13.10 14.35
CA GLU A 127 13.42 -14.08 15.31
C GLU A 127 13.63 -15.52 14.83
N GLU A 128 13.54 -15.75 13.51
CA GLU A 128 13.62 -17.10 12.95
C GLU A 128 15.04 -17.55 12.63
N PHE A 129 15.90 -16.65 12.16
CA PHE A 129 17.20 -16.98 11.58
C PHE A 129 18.36 -16.12 12.10
N GLY A 130 18.12 -15.24 13.06
CA GLY A 130 19.14 -14.32 13.57
C GLY A 130 19.72 -13.44 12.47
N ASP A 131 21.03 -13.23 12.49
CA ASP A 131 21.76 -12.34 11.56
C ASP A 131 21.75 -12.82 10.10
N GLU A 132 21.42 -14.09 9.84
CA GLU A 132 21.32 -14.64 8.48
C GLU A 132 19.92 -14.47 7.86
N GLY A 133 18.95 -13.91 8.60
CA GLY A 133 17.55 -13.93 8.18
C GLY A 133 17.26 -13.28 6.83
N LEU A 134 17.91 -12.16 6.50
CA LEU A 134 17.75 -11.56 5.18
C LEU A 134 18.36 -12.44 4.08
N ALA A 135 19.53 -13.03 4.30
CA ALA A 135 20.17 -13.91 3.32
C ALA A 135 19.34 -15.18 3.07
N GLN A 136 18.83 -15.79 4.14
CA GLN A 136 17.91 -16.93 4.07
C GLN A 136 16.62 -16.56 3.33
N PHE A 137 16.05 -15.39 3.61
CA PHE A 137 14.88 -14.88 2.90
C PHE A 137 15.15 -14.68 1.40
N LEU A 138 16.32 -14.16 1.02
CA LEU A 138 16.68 -13.95 -0.38
C LEU A 138 16.87 -15.28 -1.12
N ALA A 139 17.55 -16.25 -0.50
CA ALA A 139 17.78 -17.58 -1.05
C ALA A 139 16.51 -18.46 -1.16
N MET A 140 15.47 -18.14 -0.37
CA MET A 140 14.21 -18.87 -0.37
C MET A 140 13.48 -18.75 -1.73
N PRO A 141 12.83 -19.80 -2.27
CA PRO A 141 11.99 -19.67 -3.45
C PRO A 141 10.76 -18.78 -3.21
N THR A 142 10.35 -18.00 -4.21
CA THR A 142 9.23 -17.03 -4.10
C THR A 142 7.93 -17.68 -3.62
N GLN A 143 7.58 -18.90 -4.07
CA GLN A 143 6.38 -19.59 -3.57
C GLN A 143 6.45 -19.89 -2.06
N GLN A 144 7.63 -20.23 -1.55
CA GLN A 144 7.83 -20.48 -0.13
C GLN A 144 7.74 -19.18 0.67
N LYS A 145 8.33 -18.07 0.17
CA LYS A 145 8.16 -16.73 0.77
C LYS A 145 6.69 -16.34 0.86
N LEU A 146 5.93 -16.51 -0.23
CA LEU A 146 4.50 -16.21 -0.28
C LEU A 146 3.71 -17.06 0.72
N SER A 147 3.93 -18.37 0.76
CA SER A 147 3.21 -19.25 1.67
C SER A 147 3.41 -18.86 3.14
N LYS A 148 4.63 -18.43 3.48
CA LYS A 148 5.04 -18.20 4.87
C LYS A 148 4.75 -16.79 5.36
N TYR A 149 5.01 -15.78 4.53
CA TYR A 149 4.99 -14.38 4.97
C TYR A 149 3.84 -13.55 4.39
N GLN A 150 3.00 -14.07 3.48
CA GLN A 150 1.92 -13.28 2.86
C GLN A 150 0.97 -12.63 3.89
N GLN A 151 0.59 -13.36 4.95
CA GLN A 151 -0.32 -12.86 5.97
C GLN A 151 0.35 -11.82 6.88
N LEU A 152 1.68 -11.91 7.01
CA LEU A 152 2.47 -11.05 7.87
C LEU A 152 2.65 -9.65 7.28
N VAL A 153 2.86 -9.57 5.96
CA VAL A 153 3.06 -8.30 5.25
C VAL A 153 1.75 -7.70 4.69
N GLY A 154 0.61 -8.31 5.02
CA GLY A 154 -0.72 -7.79 4.70
C GLY A 154 -1.34 -8.29 3.40
N GLY A 155 -0.67 -9.18 2.64
CA GLY A 155 -1.27 -9.77 1.44
C GLY A 155 -0.26 -10.42 0.50
N ARG A 156 -0.79 -11.23 -0.42
CA ARG A 156 0.03 -11.98 -1.39
C ARG A 156 0.56 -11.06 -2.50
N ARG A 157 -0.21 -10.07 -2.95
CA ARG A 157 0.17 -9.23 -4.09
C ARG A 157 1.37 -8.34 -3.75
N VAL A 158 1.34 -7.66 -2.61
CA VAL A 158 2.45 -6.81 -2.14
C VAL A 158 3.74 -7.61 -1.98
N LEU A 159 3.68 -8.79 -1.35
CA LEU A 159 4.86 -9.64 -1.19
C LEU A 159 5.40 -10.15 -2.53
N ARG A 160 4.52 -10.51 -3.47
CA ARG A 160 4.92 -10.95 -4.81
C ARG A 160 5.66 -9.86 -5.56
N LYS A 161 5.13 -8.62 -5.56
CA LYS A 161 5.78 -7.47 -6.19
C LYS A 161 7.17 -7.21 -5.59
N CYS A 162 7.29 -7.32 -4.28
CA CYS A 162 8.58 -7.23 -3.60
C CYS A 162 9.56 -8.31 -4.09
N CYS A 163 9.13 -9.57 -4.17
CA CYS A 163 9.98 -10.65 -4.67
C CYS A 163 10.42 -10.39 -6.12
N GLN A 164 9.51 -9.95 -7.00
CA GLN A 164 9.83 -9.62 -8.40
C GLN A 164 10.90 -8.52 -8.52
N SER A 165 10.78 -7.47 -7.71
CA SER A 165 11.77 -6.39 -7.65
C SER A 165 13.14 -6.88 -7.16
N LEU A 166 13.16 -7.83 -6.22
CA LEU A 166 14.39 -8.43 -5.70
C LEU A 166 15.06 -9.38 -6.68
N ASP A 167 14.26 -10.14 -7.45
CA ASP A 167 14.73 -11.10 -8.43
C ASP A 167 15.19 -10.42 -9.74
N GLY A 168 15.03 -9.09 -9.85
CA GLY A 168 15.44 -8.29 -11.02
C GLY A 168 14.52 -8.44 -12.23
N GLU A 169 13.29 -8.93 -12.04
CA GLU A 169 12.31 -9.12 -13.11
C GLU A 169 11.47 -7.85 -13.37
N ASP A 170 12.13 -6.70 -13.53
CA ASP A 170 11.50 -5.52 -14.13
C ASP A 170 11.51 -5.69 -15.67
N GLY A 171 10.39 -6.10 -16.28
CA GLY A 171 10.22 -6.05 -17.75
C GLY A 171 9.96 -4.62 -18.28
N PRO A 172 10.04 -4.32 -19.60
CA PRO A 172 10.48 -5.13 -20.74
C PRO A 172 11.87 -4.71 -21.29
N GLY A 173 12.47 -5.62 -22.07
CA GLY A 173 13.80 -5.56 -22.66
C GLY A 173 14.29 -4.21 -23.15
N LEU A 174 15.32 -3.69 -22.47
CA LEU A 174 16.31 -2.83 -23.10
C LEU A 174 17.16 -3.72 -24.03
N GLY A 175 17.05 -3.40 -25.32
CA GLY A 175 17.59 -4.18 -26.42
C GLY A 175 19.05 -4.56 -26.23
N LYS A 176 19.34 -5.84 -26.53
CA LYS A 176 20.67 -6.25 -26.94
C LYS A 176 20.99 -5.50 -28.23
N THR A 177 21.70 -4.37 -28.11
CA THR A 177 22.37 -3.76 -29.26
C THR A 177 23.48 -4.73 -29.65
N HIS A 178 23.23 -5.54 -30.67
CA HIS A 178 24.27 -6.30 -31.34
C HIS A 178 25.33 -5.30 -31.83
N ALA A 179 26.54 -5.42 -31.30
CA ALA A 179 27.72 -4.90 -31.96
C ALA A 179 27.87 -5.66 -33.27
N GLN A 180 27.59 -4.99 -34.39
CA GLN A 180 28.05 -5.40 -35.70
C GLN A 180 29.40 -4.73 -35.96
N THR A 181 30.41 -5.59 -35.97
CA THR A 181 31.73 -5.40 -36.56
C THR A 181 31.60 -5.10 -38.04
N THR A 182 32.21 -4.01 -38.49
CA THR A 182 32.93 -3.90 -39.77
C THR A 182 33.98 -2.82 -39.63
#